data_AF-A0A543ASA3-F1
#
_entry.id   AF-A0A543ASA3-F1
#
_cell.length_a   1.000
_cell.length_b   1.000
_cell.length_c   1.000
_cell.angle_alpha   90.00
_cell.angle_beta   90.00
_cell.angle_gamma   90.00
#
_symmetry.space_group_name_H-M   'P 1'
#
loop_
_entity.id
_entity.type
_entity.pdbx_description
1 polymer ?
#
loop_
_entity_poly.entity_id
_entity_poly.type
_entity_poly.pdbx_seq_one_letter_code
_entity_poly.pdbx_strand_id
1 'polypeptide(L)'
;MREIEYGRFSDSAGTYAVASSAAPNTIRVYAVSAGDRSILCTISGVQGSPMASWGTTWLHCAPEWYDAVQERALDTYWGAVAGGGTPN
;
A
#
# COMPACT_ATOMS: atom_id res chain seq x y z
N MET A 1 -11.97 2.29 14.49
CA MET A 1 -11.92 2.61 13.05
C MET A 1 -11.50 1.34 12.33
N ARG A 2 -12.31 0.83 11.39
CA ARG A 2 -11.93 -0.37 10.60
C ARG A 2 -10.95 0.08 9.52
N GLU A 3 -9.78 -0.54 9.45
CA GLU A 3 -8.89 -0.39 8.30
C GLU A 3 -9.63 -0.91 7.06
N ILE A 4 -9.82 -0.06 6.05
CA ILE A 4 -10.43 -0.45 4.79
C ILE A 4 -9.33 -1.03 3.91
N GLU A 5 -9.41 -2.31 3.57
CA GLU A 5 -8.54 -2.90 2.55
C GLU A 5 -9.01 -2.43 1.17
N TYR A 6 -8.17 -1.70 0.45
CA TYR A 6 -8.45 -1.23 -0.91
C TYR A 6 -8.25 -2.35 -1.92
N GLY A 7 -7.28 -3.22 -1.67
CA GLY A 7 -6.99 -4.36 -2.53
C GLY A 7 -5.68 -5.03 -2.17
N ARG A 8 -5.32 -6.04 -2.96
CA ARG A 8 -4.06 -6.76 -2.84
C ARG A 8 -3.44 -6.92 -4.21
N PHE A 9 -2.13 -6.82 -4.28
CA PHE A 9 -1.36 -7.13 -5.48
C PHE A 9 -0.30 -8.17 -5.12
N SER A 10 0.01 -9.04 -6.07
CA SER A 10 1.12 -10.00 -5.92
C SER A 10 2.15 -9.70 -6.99
N ASP A 11 3.41 -9.72 -6.59
CA ASP A 11 4.56 -9.59 -7.47
C ASP A 11 5.45 -10.84 -7.34
N SER A 12 6.50 -10.94 -8.16
CA SER A 12 7.51 -12.00 -8.06
C SER A 12 8.16 -12.08 -6.68
N ALA A 13 8.20 -10.97 -5.93
CA ALA A 13 8.73 -10.91 -4.57
C ALA A 13 7.76 -11.39 -3.47
N GLY A 14 6.45 -11.46 -3.74
CA GLY A 14 5.45 -11.86 -2.74
C GLY A 14 4.08 -11.19 -2.91
N THR A 15 3.20 -11.39 -1.93
CA THR A 15 1.87 -10.78 -1.90
C THR A 15 1.84 -9.56 -0.98
N TYR A 16 1.18 -8.50 -1.43
CA TYR A 16 1.07 -7.23 -0.73
C TYR A 16 -0.39 -6.80 -0.63
N ALA A 17 -0.80 -6.30 0.53
CA ALA A 17 -2.13 -5.77 0.78
C ALA A 17 -2.08 -4.27 1.04
N VAL A 18 -2.93 -3.51 0.34
CA VAL A 18 -3.05 -2.07 0.51
C VAL A 18 -4.29 -1.78 1.35
N ALA A 19 -4.11 -1.11 2.47
CA ALA A 19 -5.19 -0.74 3.36
C ALA A 19 -5.12 0.73 3.79
N SER A 20 -6.26 1.26 4.19
CA SER A 20 -6.39 2.61 4.72
C SER A 20 -5.77 2.71 6.10
N SER A 21 -5.03 3.80 6.33
CA SER A 21 -4.54 4.15 7.65
C SER A 21 -5.61 4.91 8.43
N ALA A 22 -5.45 5.00 9.75
CA ALA A 22 -6.30 5.87 10.57
C ALA A 22 -6.09 7.37 10.26
N ALA A 23 -4.99 7.72 9.59
CA ALA A 23 -4.72 9.08 9.13
C ALA A 23 -5.37 9.34 7.75
N PRO A 24 -6.02 10.50 7.56
CA PRO A 24 -6.57 10.87 6.25
C PRO A 24 -5.46 10.93 5.20
N ASN A 25 -5.81 10.62 3.95
CA ASN A 25 -4.87 10.62 2.81
C ASN A 25 -3.63 9.76 3.02
N THR A 26 -3.73 8.72 3.85
CA THR A 26 -2.62 7.84 4.18
C THR A 26 -3.04 6.39 4.00
N ILE A 27 -2.23 5.64 3.28
CA ILE A 27 -2.41 4.20 3.07
C ILE A 27 -1.22 3.43 3.64
N ARG A 28 -1.47 2.19 4.01
CA ARG A 28 -0.46 1.24 4.50
C ARG A 28 -0.40 0.07 3.55
N VAL A 29 0.82 -0.31 3.21
CA VAL A 29 1.11 -1.52 2.44
C VAL A 29 1.63 -2.55 3.42
N TYR A 30 1.03 -3.72 3.40
CA TYR A 30 1.41 -4.87 4.22
C TYR A 30 1.95 -5.97 3.32
N ALA A 31 3.14 -6.49 3.61
CA ALA A 31 3.58 -7.76 3.06
C ALA A 31 2.79 -8.88 3.71
N VAL A 32 2.15 -9.72 2.90
CA VAL A 32 1.43 -10.91 3.35
C VAL A 32 2.33 -12.11 3.09
N SER A 33 2.80 -12.74 4.16
CA SER A 33 3.52 -14.02 4.13
C SER A 33 2.65 -15.08 4.82
N ALA A 34 2.95 -16.37 4.64
CA ALA A 34 2.09 -17.49 5.07
C ALA A 34 1.67 -17.41 6.56
N GLY A 35 0.53 -16.76 6.84
CA GLY A 35 -0.03 -16.55 8.17
C GLY A 35 0.37 -15.24 8.87
N ASP A 36 1.24 -14.42 8.29
CA ASP A 36 1.69 -13.14 8.89
C ASP A 36 1.49 -11.94 7.95
N ARG A 37 1.21 -10.77 8.53
CA ARG A 37 1.17 -9.51 7.82
C ARG A 37 2.13 -8.53 8.47
N SER A 38 3.13 -8.10 7.71
CA SER A 38 4.15 -7.16 8.17
C SER A 38 3.99 -5.83 7.45
N ILE A 39 4.02 -4.71 8.18
CA ILE A 39 3.95 -3.38 7.56
C ILE A 39 5.20 -3.20 6.70
N LEU A 40 4.98 -3.01 5.40
CA LEU A 40 6.01 -2.81 4.41
C LEU A 40 6.37 -1.33 4.33
N CYS A 41 5.37 -0.50 4.03
CA CYS A 41 5.50 0.94 3.99
C CYS A 41 4.17 1.64 4.28
N THR A 42 4.26 2.89 4.70
CA THR A 42 3.12 3.79 4.85
C THR A 42 3.27 4.91 3.84
N ILE A 43 2.31 5.07 2.94
CA ILE A 43 2.31 6.13 1.93
C ILE A 43 1.35 7.20 2.40
N SER A 44 1.89 8.37 2.75
CA SER A 44 1.12 9.54 3.17
C SER A 44 0.95 10.50 2.00
N GLY A 45 -0.09 11.34 2.01
CA GLY A 45 -0.27 12.38 1.00
C GLY A 45 -0.69 11.85 -0.38
N VAL A 46 -1.41 10.73 -0.43
CA VAL A 46 -1.79 10.08 -1.71
C VAL A 46 -2.62 10.96 -2.65
N GLN A 47 -3.27 12.02 -2.15
CA GLN A 47 -4.02 12.98 -2.97
C GLN A 47 -3.18 14.15 -3.53
N GLY A 48 -1.91 14.28 -3.12
CA GLY A 48 -1.04 15.38 -3.52
C GLY A 48 0.36 14.89 -3.83
N SER A 49 1.24 14.95 -2.83
CA SER A 49 2.61 14.44 -2.92
C SER A 49 2.72 13.13 -2.13
N PRO A 50 2.55 11.96 -2.78
CA PRO A 50 2.67 10.69 -2.09
C PRO A 50 4.11 10.52 -1.57
N MET A 51 4.21 10.21 -0.29
CA MET A 51 5.49 10.05 0.39
C MET A 51 5.49 8.70 1.11
N ALA A 52 6.23 7.73 0.57
CA ALA A 52 6.38 6.41 1.16
C ALA A 52 7.41 6.42 2.28
N SER A 53 6.97 5.99 3.47
CA SER A 53 7.81 5.72 4.63
C SER A 53 7.94 4.21 4.78
N TRP A 54 9.14 3.69 4.53
CA TRP A 54 9.42 2.26 4.53
C TRP A 54 9.79 1.75 5.92
N GLY A 55 9.33 0.54 6.25
CA GLY A 55 9.74 -0.14 7.47
C GLY A 55 11.23 -0.46 7.44
N THR A 56 11.90 -0.38 8.60
CA THR A 56 13.35 -0.64 8.73
C THR A 56 13.77 -2.00 8.21
N THR A 57 12.88 -2.99 8.30
CA THR A 57 13.08 -4.33 7.76
C THR A 57 13.33 -4.33 6.26
N TRP A 58 12.76 -3.39 5.51
CA TRP A 58 12.80 -3.38 4.04
C TRP A 58 13.84 -2.40 3.48
N LEU A 59 14.50 -1.59 4.33
CA LEU A 59 15.45 -0.54 3.92
C LEU A 59 16.68 -1.04 3.13
N HIS A 60 16.91 -2.34 3.09
CA HIS A 60 18.00 -2.96 2.34
C HIS A 60 17.63 -3.33 0.89
N CYS A 61 16.36 -3.14 0.49
CA CYS A 61 15.91 -3.40 -0.87
C CYS A 61 16.42 -2.35 -1.87
N ALA A 62 16.45 -2.73 -3.15
CA ALA A 62 16.89 -1.86 -4.23
C ALA A 62 15.93 -0.67 -4.42
N PRO A 63 16.44 0.50 -4.84
CA PRO A 63 15.61 1.69 -5.05
C PRO A 63 14.51 1.49 -6.09
N GLU A 64 14.79 0.73 -7.15
CA GLU A 64 13.81 0.35 -8.18
C GLU A 64 12.62 -0.45 -7.63
N TRP A 65 12.87 -1.27 -6.60
CA TRP A 65 11.83 -2.07 -5.97
C TRP A 65 10.88 -1.19 -5.14
N TYR A 66 11.40 -0.16 -4.44
CA TYR A 66 10.56 0.80 -3.73
C TYR A 66 9.63 1.55 -4.67
N ASP A 67 10.17 2.03 -5.80
CA ASP A 67 9.40 2.78 -6.78
C ASP A 67 8.29 1.92 -7.37
N ALA A 68 8.63 0.70 -7.82
CA ALA A 68 7.67 -0.26 -8.35
C ALA A 68 6.56 -0.61 -7.34
N VAL A 69 6.91 -0.86 -6.08
CA VAL A 69 5.93 -1.18 -5.03
C VAL A 69 5.05 0.03 -4.71
N GLN A 70 5.62 1.23 -4.65
CA GLN A 70 4.87 2.46 -4.43
C GLN A 70 3.87 2.71 -5.57
N GLU A 71 4.32 2.60 -6.82
CA GLU A 71 3.45 2.76 -8.00
C GLU A 71 2.32 1.74 -8.01
N ARG A 72 2.61 0.46 -7.76
CA ARG A 72 1.58 -0.60 -7.68
C ARG A 72 0.59 -0.39 -6.55
N ALA A 73 1.07 0.08 -5.40
CA ALA A 73 0.20 0.39 -4.27
C ALA A 73 -0.71 1.58 -4.56
N LEU A 74 -0.18 2.63 -5.21
CA LEU A 74 -0.97 3.77 -5.65
C LEU A 74 -1.98 3.38 -6.73
N ASP A 75 -1.59 2.58 -7.72
CA ASP A 75 -2.48 2.06 -8.76
C ASP A 75 -3.63 1.25 -8.15
N THR A 76 -3.33 0.37 -7.19
CA THR A 76 -4.36 -0.40 -6.46
C THR A 76 -5.31 0.52 -5.70
N TYR A 77 -4.77 1.54 -5.01
CA TYR A 77 -5.57 2.52 -4.29
C TYR A 77 -6.46 3.34 -5.23
N TRP A 78 -5.90 3.86 -6.33
CA TRP A 78 -6.65 4.64 -7.32
C TRP A 78 -7.67 3.79 -8.06
N GLY A 79 -7.35 2.53 -8.37
CA GLY A 79 -8.30 1.57 -8.93
C GLY A 79 -9.45 1.28 -7.99
N ALA A 80 -9.19 1.14 -6.68
CA ALA A 80 -10.24 0.97 -5.67
C ALA A 80 -11.09 2.24 -5.46
N VAL A 81 -10.47 3.42 -5.51
CA VAL A 81 -11.17 4.71 -5.39
C VAL A 81 -11.97 5.04 -6.64
N ALA A 82 -11.44 4.78 -7.83
CA ALA A 82 -12.09 5.01 -9.12
C ALA A 82 -13.17 3.95 -9.42
N GLY A 83 -12.93 2.70 -9.03
CA GLY A 83 -13.92 1.62 -9.06
C GLY A 83 -15.00 1.75 -7.98
N GLY A 84 -14.73 2.55 -6.93
CA GLY A 84 -15.64 2.91 -5.85
C GLY A 84 -16.62 4.04 -6.18
N GLY A 85 -16.96 4.22 -7.46
CA GLY A 85 -18.10 5.06 -7.85
C GLY A 85 -19.39 4.46 -7.29
N THR A 86 -19.92 5.08 -6.23
CA THR A 86 -21.14 4.79 -5.46
C THR A 86 -21.15 3.51 -4.60
N PRO A 87 -21.05 3.61 -3.26
CA PRO A 87 -21.83 2.71 -2.41
C PRO A 87 -23.31 3.00 -2.66
N ASN A 88 -24.10 1.95 -2.86
CA ASN A 88 -25.56 1.99 -2.94
C ASN A 88 -26.15 2.44 -1.59
#